data_AF-A0A2X3UFZ9-F1
#
_entry.id   AF-A0A2X3UFZ9-F1
#
_cell.length_a   1.000
_cell.length_b   1.000
_cell.length_c   1.000
_cell.angle_alpha   90.00
_cell.angle_beta   90.00
_cell.angle_gamma   90.00
#
_symmetry.space_group_name_H-M   'P 1'
#
loop_
_entity.id
_entity.type
_entity.pdbx_description
1 polymer ?
#
loop_
_entity_poly.entity_id
_entity_poly.type
_entity_poly.pdbx_seq_one_letter_code
_entity_poly.pdbx_strand_id
1 'polypeptide(L)' 'MKSIKNTTGLIGMMDPNIITLVFKMDTHIEVQAKLELQHYYV' A
#
# COMPACT_ATOMS: atom_id res chain seq x y z
N MET A 1 -5.34 4.41 15.42
CA MET A 1 -5.31 4.38 13.94
C MET A 1 -5.30 5.80 13.39
N LYS A 2 -4.11 6.34 13.05
CA LYS A 2 -4.00 7.57 12.24
C LYS A 2 -4.06 7.14 10.78
N SER A 3 -5.27 7.01 10.24
CA SER A 3 -5.42 6.72 8.82
C SER A 3 -5.00 7.96 8.04
N ILE A 4 -3.83 7.89 7.40
CA ILE A 4 -3.57 8.30 6.02
C ILE A 4 -4.51 9.43 5.50
N LYS A 5 -4.54 10.58 6.18
CA LYS A 5 -5.29 11.75 5.71
C LYS A 5 -4.47 12.61 4.74
N ASN A 6 -3.22 12.24 4.51
CA ASN A 6 -2.27 13.08 3.78
C ASN A 6 -2.03 12.56 2.34
N THR A 7 -2.38 11.32 2.03
CA THR A 7 -2.11 10.73 0.71
C THR A 7 -3.19 11.10 -0.30
N THR A 8 -4.46 11.27 0.09
CA THR A 8 -5.54 11.67 -0.83
C THR A 8 -5.30 13.06 -1.46
N GLY A 9 -4.71 13.99 -0.70
CA GLY A 9 -4.32 15.30 -1.23
C GLY A 9 -3.10 15.24 -2.18
N LEU A 10 -2.19 14.29 -1.96
CA LEU A 10 -1.01 14.08 -2.81
C LEU A 10 -1.35 13.27 -4.06
N ILE A 11 -2.26 12.30 -3.97
CA ILE A 11 -2.77 11.49 -5.09
C ILE A 11 -3.44 12.37 -6.13
N GLY A 12 -4.18 13.41 -5.72
CA GLY A 12 -4.76 14.37 -6.66
C GLY A 12 -3.74 15.24 -7.40
N MET A 13 -2.48 15.30 -6.94
CA MET A 13 -1.41 16.11 -7.53
C MET A 13 -0.33 15.27 -8.23
N MET A 14 -0.35 13.94 -8.07
CA MET A 14 0.66 13.03 -8.61
C MET A 14 0.25 12.42 -9.95
N ASP A 15 1.24 12.15 -10.79
CA ASP A 15 1.07 11.48 -12.08
C ASP A 15 0.36 10.12 -11.92
N PRO A 16 -0.57 9.74 -12.81
CA PRO A 16 -1.28 8.46 -12.76
C PRO A 16 -0.35 7.24 -12.65
N ASN A 17 0.86 7.31 -13.22
CA ASN A 17 1.84 6.23 -13.12
C ASN A 17 2.39 6.08 -11.69
N ILE A 18 2.56 7.18 -10.95
CA ILE A 18 3.02 7.15 -9.56
C ILE A 18 1.91 6.64 -8.64
N ILE A 19 0.65 7.02 -8.89
CA ILE A 19 -0.51 6.49 -8.14
C ILE A 19 -0.59 4.97 -8.33
N THR A 20 -0.46 4.50 -9.57
CA THR A 20 -0.47 3.07 -9.90
C THR A 20 0.69 2.34 -9.24
N LEU A 21 1.88 2.95 -9.21
CA LEU A 21 3.05 2.39 -8.55
C LEU A 21 2.87 2.25 -7.04
N VAL A 22 2.37 3.29 -6.37
CA VAL A 22 2.11 3.28 -4.92
C VAL A 22 1.04 2.22 -4.60
N PHE A 23 -0.05 2.17 -5.35
CA PHE A 23 -1.12 1.20 -5.11
C PHE A 23 -0.67 -0.24 -5.34
N LYS A 24 0.14 -0.46 -6.39
CA LYS A 24 0.74 -1.76 -6.68
C LYS A 24 1.71 -2.17 -5.58
N MET A 25 2.54 -1.24 -5.10
CA MET A 25 3.48 -1.47 -3.99
C MET A 25 2.76 -1.79 -2.69
N ASP A 26 1.72 -1.04 -2.33
CA ASP A 26 0.88 -1.30 -1.15
C ASP A 26 0.22 -2.68 -1.23
N THR A 27 -0.29 -3.06 -2.41
CA THR A 27 -0.85 -4.40 -2.63
C THR A 27 0.20 -5.49 -2.45
N HIS A 28 1.40 -5.30 -3.00
CA HIS A 28 2.51 -6.24 -2.83
C HIS A 28 2.98 -6.34 -1.37
N ILE A 29 2.94 -5.25 -0.61
CA ILE A 29 3.28 -5.23 0.82
C ILE A 29 2.20 -5.97 1.61
N GLU A 30 0.91 -5.73 1.34
CA GLU A 30 -0.18 -6.43 2.03
C GLU A 30 -0.16 -7.95 1.78
N VAL A 31 0.08 -8.36 0.52
CA VAL A 31 0.18 -9.78 0.16
C VAL A 31 1.39 -10.43 0.81
N GLN A 32 2.56 -9.78 0.79
CA GLN A 32 3.75 -10.30 1.48
C GLN A 32 3.54 -10.42 2.99
N ALA A 33 2.96 -9.39 3.62
CA ALA A 33 2.66 -9.42 5.05
C ALA A 33 1.69 -10.56 5.41
N LYS A 34 0.67 -10.82 4.57
CA LYS A 34 -0.23 -11.96 4.75
C LYS A 34 0.51 -13.29 4.63
N LEU A 35 1.38 -13.46 3.65
CA LEU A 35 2.16 -14.69 3.46
C LEU A 35 3.12 -14.92 4.64
N GLU A 36 3.84 -13.89 5.08
CA GLU A 36 4.73 -13.98 6.25
C GLU A 36 3.96 -14.34 7.53
N LEU A 37 2.76 -13.77 7.73
CA LEU A 37 1.90 -14.14 8.85
C LEU A 37 1.49 -15.62 8.76
N GLN A 38 1.07 -16.12 7.59
CA GLN A 38 0.73 -17.54 7.44
C GLN A 38 1.92 -18.47 7.75
N HIS A 39 3.14 -18.05 7.44
CA HIS A 39 4.34 -18.84 7.73
C HIS A 39 4.73 -18.85 9.22
N TYR A 40 4.34 -17.82 9.99
CA TYR A 40 4.66 -17.74 11.43
C TYR A 40 3.74 -18.62 12.30
N TYR A 41 2.58 -19.04 11.78
CA TYR A 41 1.62 -19.89 12.48
C TYR A 41 1.70 -21.39 12.11
N VAL A 42 2.72 -21.80 11.33
CA VAL A 42 3.08 -23.21 11.04
C VAL A 42 4.22 -23.63 11.96
#